data_AF-A0A352Z5Q1-F1
#
_entry.id   AF-A0A352Z5Q1-F1
#
_cell.length_a   1.000
_cell.length_b   1.000
_cell.length_c   1.000
_cell.angle_alpha   90.00
_cell.angle_beta   90.00
_cell.angle_gamma   90.00
#
_symmetry.space_group_name_H-M   'P 1'
#
loop_
_entity.id
_entity.type
_entity.pdbx_description
1 polymer ?
#
loop_
_entity_poly.entity_id
_entity_poly.type
_entity_poly.pdbx_seq_one_letter_code
_entity_poly.pdbx_strand_id
1 'polypeptide(L)'
;MIDYLSLTSHMPPDRSYIELHGNITEDSYRSQMYKYMCELDRARILYYPHKFKESTNAGMPFTNVILNPKYFDCCEDMEGLLFSIFNKPSLNLEDINISRVDVAADIEGVNVKAIIAGLHVKGIKAFRIIEDTIYAGKNPKVRIYNKLAEIKYRIKKNLKIAAGEKKLLESCKELTRFEVAISRPGINLKQLKDDPKKLVSYFDRLNFIQMTCSRPCGVMQYMYKQVNRKFREQLAALQDMKLLEKIKETYIADVVHWFVEKEPF
;
A
#
# COMPACT_ATOMS: atom_id res chain seq x y z
N MET A 1 1.44 -4.98 6.66
CA MET A 1 1.06 -3.58 6.99
C MET A 1 0.10 -2.96 5.97
N ILE A 2 -0.54 -1.84 6.32
CA ILE A 2 -1.23 -0.95 5.36
C ILE A 2 -0.26 0.18 4.98
N ASP A 3 -0.05 0.42 3.68
CA ASP A 3 0.95 1.38 3.17
C ASP A 3 0.30 2.65 2.59
N TYR A 4 -1.01 2.64 2.38
CA TYR A 4 -1.77 3.80 1.88
C TYR A 4 -3.24 3.66 2.24
N LEU A 5 -3.87 4.77 2.63
CA LEU A 5 -5.32 4.88 2.83
C LEU A 5 -5.83 6.16 2.16
N SER A 6 -6.92 6.04 1.40
CA SER A 6 -7.71 7.18 0.94
C SER A 6 -9.13 7.01 1.45
N LEU A 7 -9.50 7.88 2.38
CA LEU A 7 -10.73 7.85 3.14
C LEU A 7 -11.67 8.92 2.60
N THR A 8 -12.93 8.57 2.37
CA THR A 8 -13.94 9.50 1.83
C THR A 8 -15.11 9.62 2.77
N SER A 9 -15.61 10.84 2.95
CA SER A 9 -16.80 11.12 3.75
C SER A 9 -17.63 12.25 3.13
N HIS A 10 -18.94 12.27 3.41
CA HIS A 10 -19.81 13.40 3.08
C HIS A 10 -19.70 14.56 4.07
N MET A 11 -18.95 14.39 5.17
CA MET A 11 -18.73 15.44 6.16
C MET A 11 -17.74 16.50 5.64
N PRO A 12 -18.01 17.80 5.85
CA PRO A 12 -17.03 18.85 5.63
C PRO A 12 -15.91 18.79 6.68
N PRO A 13 -14.66 19.12 6.33
CA PRO A 13 -13.58 19.25 7.30
C PRO A 13 -13.72 20.58 8.06
N ASP A 14 -13.14 20.66 9.26
CA ASP A 14 -13.05 21.91 10.02
C ASP A 14 -12.03 22.84 9.37
N ARG A 15 -12.52 23.85 8.66
CA ARG A 15 -11.70 24.83 7.94
C ARG A 15 -10.70 25.53 8.84
N SER A 16 -11.08 25.89 10.06
CA SER A 16 -10.18 26.59 10.98
C SER A 16 -8.98 25.73 11.37
N TYR A 17 -9.20 24.43 11.59
CA TYR A 17 -8.11 23.49 11.86
C TYR A 17 -7.15 23.36 10.66
N ILE A 18 -7.68 23.14 9.45
CA ILE A 18 -6.84 22.95 8.24
C ILE A 18 -6.11 24.23 7.83
N GLU A 19 -6.72 25.40 7.96
CA GLU A 19 -6.08 26.70 7.70
C GLU A 19 -4.96 27.00 8.69
N LEU A 20 -5.09 26.55 9.94
CA LEU A 20 -4.07 26.75 10.96
C LEU A 20 -2.86 25.80 10.79
N HIS A 21 -3.07 24.59 10.29
CA HIS A 21 -2.05 23.54 10.27
C HIS A 21 -1.52 23.17 8.87
N GLY A 22 -2.06 23.76 7.80
CA GLY A 22 -1.67 23.40 6.44
C GLY A 22 -1.83 24.50 5.42
N ASN A 23 -1.22 24.28 4.26
CA ASN A 23 -1.31 25.20 3.13
C ASN A 23 -2.44 24.77 2.20
N ILE A 24 -3.43 25.64 2.00
CA ILE A 24 -4.57 25.39 1.11
C ILE A 24 -4.25 25.88 -0.30
N THR A 25 -4.44 25.00 -1.27
CA THR A 25 -4.39 25.30 -2.69
C THR A 25 -5.78 25.17 -3.29
N GLU A 26 -6.18 26.14 -4.11
CA GLU A 26 -7.44 26.12 -4.86
C GLU A 26 -7.20 25.74 -6.32
N ASP A 27 -7.96 24.78 -6.83
CA ASP A 27 -8.07 24.51 -8.26
C ASP A 27 -9.13 25.44 -8.86
N SER A 28 -8.72 26.52 -9.53
CA SER A 28 -9.68 27.45 -10.15
C SER A 28 -10.22 26.94 -11.49
N TYR A 29 -9.54 25.97 -12.12
CA TYR A 29 -9.81 25.54 -13.50
C TYR A 29 -10.62 24.25 -13.60
N ARG A 30 -11.11 23.71 -12.47
CA ARG A 30 -11.85 22.43 -12.42
C ARG A 30 -11.09 21.26 -13.04
N SER A 31 -9.76 21.30 -12.96
CA SER A 31 -8.88 20.25 -13.46
C SER A 31 -8.96 19.00 -12.57
N GLN A 32 -9.10 19.21 -11.25
CA GLN A 32 -9.19 18.21 -10.21
C GLN A 32 -10.64 17.94 -9.80
N MET A 33 -10.86 16.79 -9.14
CA MET A 33 -12.19 16.40 -8.62
C MET A 33 -12.70 17.36 -7.54
N TYR A 34 -11.80 17.80 -6.67
CA TYR A 34 -12.06 18.66 -5.52
C TYR A 34 -11.45 20.03 -5.77
N LYS A 35 -12.13 21.07 -5.27
CA LYS A 35 -11.72 22.46 -5.41
C LYS A 35 -10.54 22.81 -4.52
N TYR A 36 -10.57 22.35 -3.28
CA TYR A 36 -9.58 22.70 -2.28
C TYR A 36 -8.73 21.50 -1.90
N MET A 37 -7.43 21.75 -1.73
CA MET A 37 -6.43 20.76 -1.38
C MET A 37 -5.56 21.34 -0.27
N CYS A 38 -5.48 20.65 0.85
CA CYS A 38 -4.63 21.03 1.96
C CYS A 38 -3.61 19.92 2.22
N GLU A 39 -2.33 20.27 2.30
CA GLU A 39 -1.26 19.37 2.72
C GLU A 39 -0.95 19.65 4.20
N LEU A 40 -1.16 18.64 5.04
CA LEU A 40 -0.74 18.59 6.44
C LEU A 40 0.54 17.74 6.54
N ASP A 41 1.20 17.76 7.70
CA ASP A 41 2.43 17.00 7.92
C ASP A 41 2.29 15.49 7.65
N ARG A 42 1.13 14.90 7.97
CA ARG A 42 0.88 13.45 7.89
C ARG A 42 -0.29 13.06 6.99
N ALA A 43 -0.99 14.05 6.42
CA ALA A 43 -2.21 13.84 5.66
C ALA A 43 -2.35 14.84 4.52
N ARG A 44 -3.06 14.44 3.47
CA ARG A 44 -3.53 15.34 2.43
C ARG A 44 -5.05 15.32 2.42
N ILE A 45 -5.67 16.49 2.48
CA ILE A 45 -7.12 16.65 2.52
C ILE A 45 -7.57 17.31 1.23
N LEU A 46 -8.54 16.69 0.55
CA LEU A 46 -9.21 17.24 -0.63
C LEU A 46 -10.67 17.45 -0.24
N TYR A 47 -11.24 18.61 -0.50
CA TYR A 47 -12.64 18.86 -0.16
C TYR A 47 -13.34 19.78 -1.15
N TYR A 48 -14.68 19.74 -1.11
CA TYR A 48 -15.58 20.47 -2.00
C TYR A 48 -15.50 19.97 -3.47
N PRO A 49 -16.29 18.95 -3.85
CA PRO A 49 -16.36 18.47 -5.23
C PRO A 49 -16.84 19.57 -6.18
N HIS A 50 -16.11 19.79 -7.28
CA HIS A 50 -16.41 20.91 -8.20
C HIS A 50 -16.20 20.63 -9.68
N LYS A 51 -15.71 19.44 -10.03
CA LYS A 51 -15.33 19.10 -11.40
C LYS A 51 -16.51 19.00 -12.35
N PHE A 52 -17.62 18.43 -11.87
CA PHE A 52 -18.77 18.09 -12.70
C PHE A 52 -19.91 19.09 -12.52
N LYS A 53 -21.07 18.78 -13.10
CA LYS A 53 -22.32 19.50 -12.86
C LYS A 53 -22.74 19.35 -11.39
N GLU A 54 -23.51 20.31 -10.90
CA GLU A 54 -23.91 20.40 -9.48
C GLU A 54 -24.55 19.11 -8.96
N SER A 55 -25.48 18.51 -9.72
CA SER A 55 -26.12 17.24 -9.34
C SER A 55 -25.13 16.07 -9.20
N THR A 56 -24.11 16.01 -10.05
CA THR A 56 -23.06 15.00 -9.95
C THR A 56 -22.16 15.25 -8.75
N ASN A 57 -21.77 16.51 -8.51
CA ASN A 57 -20.94 16.88 -7.36
C ASN A 57 -21.66 16.63 -6.03
N ALA A 58 -22.98 16.85 -5.96
CA ALA A 58 -23.78 16.61 -4.76
C ALA A 58 -23.79 15.12 -4.33
N GLY A 59 -23.67 14.19 -5.29
CA GLY A 59 -23.57 12.76 -5.02
C GLY A 59 -22.17 12.28 -4.65
N MET A 60 -21.15 13.15 -4.73
CA MET A 60 -19.77 12.79 -4.39
C MET A 60 -19.52 12.97 -2.89
N PRO A 61 -18.59 12.18 -2.30
CA PRO A 61 -18.08 12.47 -0.97
C PRO A 61 -17.53 13.90 -0.93
N PHE A 62 -17.88 14.65 0.12
CA PHE A 62 -17.47 16.04 0.25
C PHE A 62 -15.97 16.17 0.53
N THR A 63 -15.42 15.22 1.31
CA THR A 63 -14.03 15.19 1.76
C THR A 63 -13.36 13.89 1.37
N ASN A 64 -12.11 13.97 0.92
CA ASN A 64 -11.18 12.85 0.80
C ASN A 64 -9.92 13.13 1.63
N VAL A 65 -9.62 12.27 2.60
CA VAL A 65 -8.42 12.31 3.41
C VAL A 65 -7.49 11.19 2.94
N ILE A 66 -6.29 11.57 2.48
CA ILE A 66 -5.25 10.66 2.02
C ILE A 66 -4.17 10.58 3.10
N LEU A 67 -3.88 9.36 3.54
CA LEU A 67 -2.98 9.05 4.64
C LEU A 67 -2.00 7.95 4.22
N ASN A 68 -0.83 7.94 4.85
CA ASN A 68 0.06 6.79 4.83
C ASN A 68 0.26 6.32 6.28
N PRO A 69 -0.23 5.13 6.65
CA PRO A 69 -0.13 4.61 8.02
C PRO A 69 1.29 4.57 8.60
N LYS A 70 2.33 4.52 7.76
CA LYS A 70 3.73 4.55 8.23
C LYS A 70 4.15 5.84 8.96
N TYR A 71 3.34 6.89 8.91
CA TYR A 71 3.56 8.15 9.63
C TYR A 71 2.80 8.23 10.96
N PHE A 72 2.12 7.15 11.34
CA PHE A 72 1.37 7.01 12.58
C PHE A 72 1.92 5.82 13.35
N ASP A 73 2.03 5.98 14.66
CA ASP A 73 2.57 4.90 15.50
C ASP A 73 1.56 3.75 15.59
N CYS A 74 0.27 4.07 15.69
CA CYS A 74 -0.81 3.09 15.68
C CYS A 74 -2.10 3.63 15.04
N CYS A 75 -3.15 2.81 14.99
CA CYS A 75 -4.47 3.22 14.49
C CYS A 75 -5.11 4.34 15.32
N GLU A 76 -4.88 4.36 16.64
CA GLU A 76 -5.45 5.35 17.55
C GLU A 76 -4.90 6.77 17.26
N ASP A 77 -3.60 6.92 17.03
CA ASP A 77 -2.96 8.17 16.58
C ASP A 77 -3.58 8.69 15.27
N MET A 78 -3.79 7.79 14.31
CA MET A 78 -4.45 8.13 13.05
C MET A 78 -5.90 8.60 13.26
N GLU A 79 -6.65 7.93 14.14
CA GLU A 79 -8.00 8.35 14.52
C GLU A 79 -8.01 9.72 15.20
N GLY A 80 -7.03 10.01 16.07
CA GLY A 80 -6.81 11.31 16.69
C GLY A 80 -6.68 12.44 15.66
N LEU A 81 -5.89 12.21 14.60
CA LEU A 81 -5.80 13.16 13.49
C LEU A 81 -7.15 13.34 12.77
N LEU A 82 -7.89 12.25 12.51
CA LEU A 82 -9.20 12.34 11.88
C LEU A 82 -10.21 13.12 12.73
N PHE A 83 -10.24 12.92 14.05
CA PHE A 83 -11.08 13.71 14.95
C PHE A 83 -10.77 15.19 14.86
N SER A 84 -9.47 15.54 14.77
CA SER A 84 -9.02 16.92 14.62
C SER A 84 -9.45 17.53 13.29
N ILE A 85 -9.31 16.79 12.18
CA ILE A 85 -9.70 17.23 10.83
C ILE A 85 -11.20 17.56 10.74
N PHE A 86 -12.05 16.80 11.42
CA PHE A 86 -13.51 17.00 11.37
C PHE A 86 -14.05 17.81 12.56
N ASN A 87 -13.21 18.12 13.55
CA ASN A 87 -13.55 18.78 14.80
C ASN A 87 -14.85 18.21 15.43
N LYS A 88 -14.86 16.88 15.60
CA LYS A 88 -15.97 16.16 16.23
C LYS A 88 -15.49 15.47 17.50
N PRO A 89 -16.24 15.57 18.62
CA PRO A 89 -15.90 14.88 19.86
C PRO A 89 -15.96 13.35 19.71
N SER A 90 -16.72 12.85 18.73
CA SER A 90 -16.75 11.47 18.31
C SER A 90 -17.07 11.40 16.81
N LEU A 91 -16.25 10.70 16.05
CA LEU A 91 -16.44 10.44 14.62
C LEU A 91 -16.98 9.03 14.46
N ASN A 92 -18.14 8.89 13.80
CA ASN A 92 -18.64 7.56 13.45
C ASN A 92 -17.81 7.00 12.29
N LEU A 93 -16.96 6.01 12.58
CA LEU A 93 -16.08 5.40 11.60
C LEU A 93 -16.85 4.65 10.49
N GLU A 94 -18.15 4.41 10.65
CA GLU A 94 -19.01 3.87 9.59
C GLU A 94 -19.24 4.85 8.44
N ASP A 95 -19.20 6.15 8.72
CA ASP A 95 -19.42 7.24 7.75
C ASP A 95 -18.14 7.58 6.95
N ILE A 96 -17.06 6.83 7.18
CA ILE A 96 -15.76 7.00 6.54
C ILE A 96 -15.49 5.78 5.68
N ASN A 97 -15.76 5.94 4.38
CA ASN A 97 -15.55 4.89 3.40
C ASN A 97 -14.09 4.82 2.96
N ILE A 98 -13.55 3.62 2.79
CA ILE A 98 -12.22 3.44 2.23
C ILE A 98 -12.37 3.42 0.70
N SER A 99 -11.92 4.48 0.05
CA SER A 99 -11.96 4.62 -1.41
C SER A 99 -10.75 3.98 -2.09
N ARG A 100 -9.62 3.90 -1.39
CA ARG A 100 -8.45 3.11 -1.77
C ARG A 100 -7.67 2.67 -0.53
N VAL A 101 -7.14 1.45 -0.58
CA VAL A 101 -6.18 0.93 0.39
C VAL A 101 -5.09 0.18 -0.34
N ASP A 102 -3.83 0.42 0.05
CA ASP A 102 -2.71 -0.40 -0.42
C ASP A 102 -2.23 -1.26 0.74
N VAL A 103 -2.29 -2.58 0.58
CA VAL A 103 -1.76 -3.54 1.56
C VAL A 103 -0.38 -4.00 1.13
N ALA A 104 0.53 -4.14 2.10
CA ALA A 104 1.91 -4.50 1.83
C ALA A 104 2.45 -5.53 2.83
N ALA A 105 3.37 -6.37 2.37
CA ALA A 105 4.20 -7.22 3.21
C ALA A 105 5.65 -7.13 2.75
N ASP A 106 6.56 -6.99 3.71
CA ASP A 106 8.01 -6.92 3.46
C ASP A 106 8.65 -8.25 3.86
N ILE A 107 9.33 -8.90 2.92
CA ILE A 107 9.92 -10.22 3.13
C ILE A 107 11.43 -10.15 2.96
N GLU A 108 12.15 -10.51 4.02
CA GLU A 108 13.61 -10.63 4.01
C GLU A 108 14.08 -11.81 3.15
N GLY A 109 15.23 -11.65 2.50
CA GLY A 109 15.95 -12.71 1.79
C GLY A 109 15.33 -13.11 0.45
N VAL A 110 14.32 -12.38 -0.02
CA VAL A 110 13.71 -12.59 -1.33
C VAL A 110 14.27 -11.60 -2.33
N ASN A 111 14.77 -12.09 -3.46
CA ASN A 111 15.34 -11.27 -4.52
C ASN A 111 14.34 -11.07 -5.68
N VAL A 112 14.04 -9.82 -6.05
CA VAL A 112 13.09 -9.53 -7.13
C VAL A 112 13.53 -10.11 -8.48
N LYS A 113 14.83 -10.16 -8.77
CA LYS A 113 15.36 -10.74 -10.01
C LYS A 113 15.09 -12.25 -10.09
N ALA A 114 15.13 -12.94 -8.96
CA ALA A 114 14.78 -14.36 -8.91
C ALA A 114 13.28 -14.57 -9.17
N ILE A 115 12.41 -13.67 -8.68
CA ILE A 115 10.98 -13.68 -9.03
C ILE A 115 10.79 -13.46 -10.54
N ILE A 116 11.41 -12.43 -11.11
CA ILE A 116 11.34 -12.14 -12.55
C ILE A 116 11.79 -13.35 -13.38
N ALA A 117 12.91 -13.98 -13.01
CA ALA A 117 13.40 -15.18 -13.66
C ALA A 117 12.39 -16.33 -13.57
N GLY A 118 11.81 -16.56 -12.39
CA GLY A 118 10.75 -17.57 -12.21
C GLY A 118 9.53 -17.31 -13.09
N LEU A 119 9.14 -16.05 -13.26
CA LEU A 119 8.03 -15.67 -14.15
C LEU A 119 8.35 -15.91 -15.64
N HIS A 120 9.57 -15.60 -16.07
CA HIS A 120 10.02 -15.90 -17.44
C HIS A 120 10.04 -17.40 -17.71
N VAL A 121 10.51 -18.18 -16.74
CA VAL A 121 10.54 -19.65 -16.80
C VAL A 121 9.12 -20.23 -16.89
N LYS A 122 8.14 -19.61 -16.23
CA LYS A 122 6.70 -19.95 -16.37
C LYS A 122 6.07 -19.46 -17.67
N GLY A 123 6.77 -18.68 -18.49
CA GLY A 123 6.23 -18.07 -19.70
C GLY A 123 5.19 -16.99 -19.46
N ILE A 124 5.05 -16.48 -18.23
CA ILE A 124 4.11 -15.40 -17.91
C ILE A 124 4.71 -14.09 -18.41
N LYS A 125 3.96 -13.34 -19.22
CA LYS A 125 4.38 -12.03 -19.78
C LYS A 125 3.42 -10.89 -19.47
N ALA A 126 2.38 -11.14 -18.68
CA ALA A 126 1.29 -10.19 -18.40
C ALA A 126 1.67 -9.09 -17.37
N PHE A 127 2.96 -8.80 -17.19
CA PHE A 127 3.47 -7.83 -16.24
C PHE A 127 4.44 -6.88 -16.92
N ARG A 128 4.50 -5.66 -16.40
CA ARG A 128 5.47 -4.63 -16.82
C ARG A 128 6.60 -4.59 -15.80
N ILE A 129 7.84 -4.65 -16.27
CA ILE A 129 9.02 -4.48 -15.42
C ILE A 129 9.61 -3.10 -15.71
N ILE A 130 9.83 -2.30 -14.67
CA ILE A 130 10.52 -1.00 -14.75
C ILE A 130 11.52 -0.97 -13.60
N GLU A 131 12.81 -0.79 -13.89
CA GLU A 131 13.87 -0.65 -12.88
C GLU A 131 13.78 -1.71 -11.75
N ASP A 132 13.74 -3.00 -12.12
CA ASP A 132 13.60 -4.12 -11.18
C ASP A 132 12.33 -4.08 -10.29
N THR A 133 11.30 -3.35 -10.70
CA THR A 133 9.96 -3.38 -10.11
C THR A 133 8.96 -4.06 -11.04
N ILE A 134 8.25 -5.06 -10.52
CA ILE A 134 7.18 -5.76 -11.23
C ILE A 134 5.86 -5.01 -10.98
N TYR A 135 5.15 -4.68 -12.07
CA TYR A 135 3.79 -4.16 -12.05
C TYR A 135 2.85 -5.14 -12.74
N ALA A 136 1.79 -5.55 -12.06
CA ALA A 136 0.78 -6.45 -12.62
C ALA A 136 -0.65 -5.99 -12.30
N GLY A 137 -1.59 -6.28 -13.20
CA GLY A 137 -3.01 -5.93 -13.04
C GLY A 137 -3.33 -4.43 -13.18
N LYS A 138 -4.61 -4.10 -13.00
CA LYS A 138 -5.14 -2.71 -13.05
C LYS A 138 -5.91 -2.34 -11.79
N ASN A 139 -6.81 -3.22 -11.33
CA ASN A 139 -7.46 -3.14 -10.02
C ASN A 139 -7.92 -4.55 -9.58
N PRO A 140 -7.38 -5.12 -8.48
CA PRO A 140 -6.26 -4.59 -7.72
C PRO A 140 -4.98 -4.54 -8.57
N LYS A 141 -4.12 -3.57 -8.28
CA LYS A 141 -2.81 -3.41 -8.93
C LYS A 141 -1.73 -3.93 -8.00
N VAL A 142 -0.86 -4.78 -8.52
CA VAL A 142 0.25 -5.38 -7.78
C VAL A 142 1.55 -4.62 -8.08
N ARG A 143 2.36 -4.42 -7.05
CA ARG A 143 3.76 -3.97 -7.16
C ARG A 143 4.66 -4.90 -6.35
N ILE A 144 5.78 -5.33 -6.93
CA ILE A 144 6.81 -6.10 -6.24
C ILE A 144 8.16 -5.45 -6.52
N TYR A 145 8.88 -5.04 -5.47
CA TYR A 145 10.11 -4.26 -5.61
C TYR A 145 11.05 -4.42 -4.42
N ASN A 146 12.31 -4.07 -4.63
CA ASN A 146 13.30 -3.99 -3.56
C ASN A 146 13.04 -2.73 -2.73
N LYS A 147 12.62 -2.91 -1.47
CA LYS A 147 12.21 -1.82 -0.60
C LYS A 147 13.38 -0.91 -0.20
N LEU A 148 14.58 -1.48 0.01
CA LEU A 148 15.76 -0.68 0.36
C LEU A 148 16.22 0.20 -0.81
N ALA A 149 16.15 -0.31 -2.04
CA ALA A 149 16.44 0.49 -3.23
C ALA A 149 15.45 1.65 -3.39
N GLU A 150 14.16 1.41 -3.12
CA GLU A 150 13.11 2.44 -3.14
C GLU A 150 13.34 3.52 -2.08
N ILE A 151 13.68 3.15 -0.85
CA ILE A 151 14.02 4.12 0.22
C ILE A 151 15.25 4.94 -0.17
N LYS A 152 16.33 4.30 -0.66
CA LYS A 152 17.55 5.00 -1.12
C LYS A 152 17.26 6.00 -2.25
N TYR A 153 16.37 5.64 -3.17
CA TYR A 153 15.92 6.54 -4.23
C TYR A 153 15.21 7.77 -3.64
N ARG A 154 14.30 7.58 -2.67
CA ARG A 154 13.62 8.69 -1.98
C ARG A 154 14.59 9.62 -1.26
N ILE A 155 15.63 9.09 -0.59
CA ILE A 155 16.69 9.91 0.02
C ILE A 155 17.34 10.79 -1.04
N LYS A 156 17.76 10.20 -2.15
CA LYS A 156 18.42 10.92 -3.25
C LYS A 156 17.54 12.03 -3.86
N LYS A 157 16.21 11.88 -3.75
CA LYS A 157 15.22 12.86 -4.24
C LYS A 157 14.74 13.84 -3.17
N ASN A 158 15.34 13.84 -1.98
CA ASN A 158 14.91 14.65 -0.83
C ASN A 158 13.43 14.46 -0.48
N LEU A 159 12.91 13.25 -0.65
CA LEU A 159 11.53 12.89 -0.31
C LEU A 159 11.44 12.41 1.15
N LYS A 160 10.27 12.60 1.77
CA LYS A 160 10.01 12.23 3.18
C LYS A 160 10.15 10.71 3.40
N ILE A 161 10.81 10.34 4.50
CA ILE A 161 11.08 8.97 4.92
C ILE A 161 10.76 8.83 6.40
N ALA A 162 10.03 7.79 6.75
CA ALA A 162 9.65 7.52 8.14
C ALA A 162 10.85 7.04 8.98
N ALA A 163 10.80 7.25 10.29
CA ALA A 163 11.88 6.83 11.19
C ALA A 163 12.15 5.32 11.11
N GLY A 164 11.10 4.49 11.05
CA GLY A 164 11.24 3.04 10.86
C GLY A 164 11.94 2.64 9.55
N GLU A 165 11.71 3.39 8.46
CA GLU A 165 12.36 3.13 7.17
C GLU A 165 13.88 3.45 7.21
N LYS A 166 14.31 4.38 8.07
CA LYS A 166 15.74 4.64 8.29
C LYS A 166 16.42 3.45 8.98
N LYS A 167 15.78 2.87 10.01
CA LYS A 167 16.29 1.67 10.71
C LYS A 167 16.42 0.47 9.77
N LEU A 168 15.50 0.31 8.81
CA LEU A 168 15.58 -0.77 7.82
C LEU A 168 16.85 -0.68 6.95
N LEU A 169 17.33 0.52 6.63
CA LEU A 169 18.56 0.69 5.84
C LEU A 169 19.81 0.21 6.58
N GLU A 170 19.82 0.31 7.91
CA GLU A 170 20.95 -0.12 8.75
C GLU A 170 21.09 -1.64 8.78
N SER A 171 19.97 -2.37 8.66
CA SER A 171 19.95 -3.84 8.70
C SER A 171 20.71 -4.53 7.56
N CYS A 172 20.95 -3.83 6.44
CA CYS A 172 21.63 -4.32 5.23
C CYS A 172 21.07 -5.62 4.60
N LYS A 173 19.95 -6.15 5.09
CA LYS A 173 19.33 -7.36 4.54
C LYS A 173 18.50 -7.04 3.31
N GLU A 174 18.55 -7.91 2.29
CA GLU A 174 17.69 -7.76 1.12
C GLU A 174 16.20 -7.86 1.54
N LEU A 175 15.42 -6.82 1.26
CA LEU A 175 14.02 -6.70 1.64
C LEU A 175 13.17 -6.46 0.39
N THR A 176 12.28 -7.40 0.08
CA THR A 176 11.34 -7.26 -1.05
C THR A 176 9.95 -6.94 -0.52
N ARG A 177 9.35 -5.87 -1.03
CA ARG A 177 7.97 -5.48 -0.74
C ARG A 177 7.02 -6.09 -1.75
N PHE A 178 5.95 -6.70 -1.24
CA PHE A 178 4.81 -7.17 -2.00
C PHE A 178 3.61 -6.31 -1.67
N GLU A 179 3.16 -5.52 -2.63
CA GLU A 179 2.12 -4.54 -2.43
C GLU A 179 0.94 -4.76 -3.37
N VAL A 180 -0.27 -4.63 -2.84
CA VAL A 180 -1.53 -4.75 -3.58
C VAL A 180 -2.38 -3.51 -3.32
N ALA A 181 -2.50 -2.67 -4.34
CA ALA A 181 -3.34 -1.48 -4.34
C ALA A 181 -4.77 -1.82 -4.76
N ILE A 182 -5.72 -1.51 -3.88
CA ILE A 182 -7.13 -1.91 -4.00
C ILE A 182 -7.97 -0.63 -4.08
N SER A 183 -8.54 -0.37 -5.26
CA SER A 183 -9.49 0.74 -5.42
C SER A 183 -10.89 0.25 -5.10
N ARG A 184 -11.60 0.99 -4.23
CA ARG A 184 -12.97 0.70 -3.77
C ARG A 184 -13.12 -0.71 -3.19
N PRO A 185 -12.45 -1.03 -2.06
CA PRO A 185 -12.62 -2.32 -1.37
C PRO A 185 -14.05 -2.59 -0.87
N GLY A 186 -14.93 -1.58 -0.85
CA GLY A 186 -16.33 -1.75 -0.42
C GLY A 186 -16.46 -1.90 1.10
N ILE A 187 -15.51 -1.37 1.86
CA ILE A 187 -15.51 -1.37 3.33
C ILE A 187 -15.34 0.06 3.86
N ASN A 188 -15.86 0.30 5.06
CA ASN A 188 -15.61 1.51 5.83
C ASN A 188 -14.50 1.30 6.87
N LEU A 189 -14.10 2.40 7.53
CA LEU A 189 -13.01 2.38 8.49
C LEU A 189 -13.34 1.54 9.74
N LYS A 190 -14.61 1.54 10.19
CA LYS A 190 -15.05 0.66 11.29
C LYS A 190 -14.86 -0.81 10.95
N GLN A 191 -15.32 -1.26 9.79
CA GLN A 191 -15.18 -2.66 9.36
C GLN A 191 -13.72 -3.09 9.23
N LEU A 192 -12.82 -2.18 8.81
CA LEU A 192 -11.39 -2.45 8.79
C LEU A 192 -10.81 -2.55 10.20
N LYS A 193 -11.27 -1.72 11.14
CA LYS A 193 -10.86 -1.76 12.55
C LYS A 193 -11.34 -3.04 13.25
N ASP A 194 -12.59 -3.44 13.00
CA ASP A 194 -13.20 -4.62 13.60
C ASP A 194 -12.57 -5.93 13.07
N ASP A 195 -12.18 -5.96 11.78
CA ASP A 195 -11.46 -7.08 11.17
C ASP A 195 -10.34 -6.60 10.23
N PRO A 196 -9.15 -6.30 10.76
CA PRO A 196 -7.99 -5.88 9.96
C PRO A 196 -7.52 -6.94 8.97
N LYS A 197 -7.83 -8.22 9.22
CA LYS A 197 -7.40 -9.34 8.39
C LYS A 197 -8.25 -9.50 7.13
N LYS A 198 -9.40 -8.82 7.04
CA LYS A 198 -10.32 -8.90 5.89
C LYS A 198 -9.66 -8.63 4.54
N LEU A 199 -8.60 -7.83 4.50
CA LEU A 199 -7.87 -7.51 3.28
C LEU A 199 -6.80 -8.56 2.88
N VAL A 200 -6.54 -9.58 3.70
CA VAL A 200 -5.48 -10.58 3.43
C VAL A 200 -5.73 -11.38 2.13
N SER A 201 -7.00 -11.60 1.78
CA SER A 201 -7.39 -12.32 0.56
C SER A 201 -6.93 -11.60 -0.72
N TYR A 202 -6.68 -10.28 -0.67
CA TYR A 202 -6.14 -9.56 -1.83
C TYR A 202 -4.73 -10.03 -2.22
N PHE A 203 -3.97 -10.65 -1.30
CA PHE A 203 -2.68 -11.27 -1.62
C PHE A 203 -2.83 -12.52 -2.50
N ASP A 204 -4.02 -13.12 -2.63
CA ASP A 204 -4.25 -14.21 -3.60
C ASP A 204 -3.96 -13.78 -5.04
N ARG A 205 -3.96 -12.47 -5.31
CA ARG A 205 -3.52 -11.90 -6.58
C ARG A 205 -2.05 -12.14 -6.88
N LEU A 206 -1.25 -12.50 -5.88
CA LEU A 206 0.15 -12.91 -6.04
C LEU A 206 0.28 -14.40 -6.36
N ASN A 207 -0.79 -15.18 -6.53
CA ASN A 207 -0.65 -16.61 -6.79
C ASN A 207 0.24 -16.94 -8.02
N PHE A 208 0.32 -16.02 -9.00
CA PHE A 208 1.19 -16.18 -10.17
C PHE A 208 2.69 -16.28 -9.84
N ILE A 209 3.14 -15.78 -8.68
CA ILE A 209 4.55 -15.90 -8.26
C ILE A 209 4.85 -17.28 -7.61
N GLN A 210 3.85 -18.01 -7.12
CA GLN A 210 4.07 -19.31 -6.48
C GLN A 210 4.67 -20.33 -7.46
N MET A 211 5.88 -20.81 -7.20
CA MET A 211 6.56 -21.77 -8.07
C MET A 211 6.08 -23.20 -7.75
N THR A 212 4.84 -23.53 -8.09
CA THR A 212 4.32 -24.90 -7.94
C THR A 212 4.84 -25.78 -9.08
N CYS A 213 5.96 -26.47 -8.86
CA CYS A 213 6.38 -27.54 -9.76
C CYS A 213 6.69 -28.79 -8.93
N SER A 214 5.66 -29.61 -8.74
CA SER A 214 5.80 -30.95 -8.15
C SER A 214 6.53 -31.92 -9.07
N ARG A 215 6.68 -31.60 -10.37
CA ARG A 215 7.52 -32.32 -11.33
C ARG A 215 8.13 -31.32 -12.32
N PRO A 216 9.45 -31.32 -12.54
CA PRO A 216 10.03 -30.52 -13.61
C PRO A 216 9.60 -31.14 -14.95
N CYS A 217 8.74 -30.45 -15.69
CA CYS A 217 8.48 -30.77 -17.09
C CYS A 217 9.82 -30.72 -17.83
N GLY A 218 10.15 -31.65 -18.74
CA GLY A 218 11.49 -31.73 -19.36
C GLY A 218 12.02 -30.42 -19.97
N VAL A 219 11.11 -29.52 -20.40
CA VAL A 219 11.43 -28.17 -20.87
C VAL A 219 11.95 -27.26 -19.74
N MET A 220 11.38 -27.34 -18.54
CA MET A 220 11.88 -26.65 -17.35
C MET A 220 13.30 -27.10 -17.02
N GLN A 221 13.56 -28.40 -16.97
CA GLN A 221 14.91 -28.93 -16.75
C GLN A 221 15.92 -28.45 -17.81
N TYR A 222 15.51 -28.36 -19.08
CA TYR A 222 16.34 -27.83 -20.15
C TYR A 222 16.63 -26.33 -19.98
N MET A 223 15.62 -25.53 -19.64
CA MET A 223 15.81 -24.10 -19.34
C MET A 223 16.67 -23.88 -18.09
N TYR A 224 16.48 -24.69 -17.03
CA TYR A 224 17.30 -24.67 -15.82
C TYR A 224 18.78 -25.01 -16.08
N LYS A 225 19.09 -25.88 -17.06
CA LYS A 225 20.48 -26.17 -17.46
C LYS A 225 21.20 -24.97 -18.05
N GLN A 226 20.48 -24.06 -18.70
CA GLN A 226 21.05 -22.81 -19.26
C GLN A 226 21.12 -21.66 -18.25
N VAL A 227 20.53 -21.83 -17.06
CA VAL A 227 20.60 -20.85 -15.97
C VAL A 227 21.86 -21.11 -15.12
N ASN A 228 22.60 -20.04 -14.82
CA ASN A 228 23.79 -20.08 -13.96
C ASN A 228 23.48 -20.77 -12.61
N ARG A 229 24.40 -21.61 -12.11
CA ARG A 229 24.24 -22.40 -10.87
C ARG A 229 23.74 -21.57 -9.69
N LYS A 230 24.29 -20.37 -9.48
CA LYS A 230 23.88 -19.44 -8.41
C LYS A 230 22.39 -19.05 -8.50
N PHE A 231 21.86 -18.88 -9.70
CA PHE A 231 20.45 -18.55 -9.91
C PHE A 231 19.53 -19.75 -9.71
N ARG A 232 20.00 -20.98 -9.96
CA ARG A 232 19.21 -22.19 -9.67
C ARG A 232 18.99 -22.38 -8.18
N GLU A 233 20.03 -22.14 -7.38
CA GLU A 233 19.94 -22.20 -5.90
C GLU A 233 18.93 -21.18 -5.37
N GLN A 234 18.91 -19.96 -5.93
CA GLN A 234 17.92 -18.94 -5.57
C GLN A 234 16.49 -19.31 -5.99
N LEU A 235 16.30 -19.92 -7.16
CA LEU A 235 14.98 -20.39 -7.62
C LEU A 235 14.46 -21.55 -6.77
N ALA A 236 15.33 -22.48 -6.37
CA ALA A 236 14.99 -23.58 -5.47
C ALA A 236 14.58 -23.05 -4.09
N ALA A 237 15.35 -22.10 -3.53
CA ALA A 237 15.00 -21.47 -2.26
C ALA A 237 13.63 -20.77 -2.29
N LEU A 238 13.23 -20.19 -3.42
CA LEU A 238 11.89 -19.60 -3.59
C LEU A 238 10.77 -20.65 -3.67
N GLN A 239 11.05 -21.84 -4.20
CA GLN A 239 10.09 -22.94 -4.24
C GLN A 239 9.76 -23.45 -2.83
N ASP A 240 10.78 -23.58 -1.99
CA ASP A 240 10.63 -24.13 -0.63
C ASP A 240 10.01 -23.15 0.37
N MET A 241 10.03 -21.84 0.08
CA MET A 241 9.66 -20.79 1.03
C MET A 241 8.15 -20.66 1.31
N LYS A 242 7.27 -21.29 0.51
CA LYS A 242 5.80 -21.04 0.55
C LYS A 242 5.51 -19.54 0.62
N LEU A 243 6.04 -18.81 -0.37
CA LEU A 243 6.16 -17.35 -0.33
C LEU A 243 4.82 -16.62 -0.12
N LEU A 244 3.73 -17.11 -0.72
CA LEU A 244 2.41 -16.48 -0.60
C LEU A 244 1.88 -16.56 0.84
N GLU A 245 2.02 -17.72 1.46
CA GLU A 245 1.64 -17.97 2.85
C GLU A 245 2.43 -17.06 3.78
N LYS A 246 3.75 -16.99 3.58
CA LYS A 246 4.63 -16.09 4.35
C LYS A 246 4.25 -14.61 4.19
N ILE A 247 3.87 -14.18 2.99
CA ILE A 247 3.37 -12.82 2.72
C ILE A 247 2.10 -12.54 3.53
N LYS A 248 1.14 -13.46 3.51
CA LYS A 248 -0.12 -13.32 4.25
C LYS A 248 0.10 -13.28 5.77
N GLU A 249 0.93 -14.17 6.28
CA GLU A 249 1.28 -14.23 7.70
C GLU A 249 1.97 -12.94 8.16
N THR A 250 2.95 -12.46 7.39
CA THR A 250 3.66 -11.20 7.68
C THR A 250 2.68 -10.02 7.69
N TYR A 251 1.81 -9.92 6.67
CA TYR A 251 0.80 -8.87 6.64
C TYR A 251 -0.13 -8.91 7.85
N ILE A 252 -0.63 -10.10 8.21
CA ILE A 252 -1.53 -10.28 9.36
C ILE A 252 -0.84 -9.84 10.66
N ALA A 253 0.41 -10.27 10.87
CA ALA A 253 1.16 -9.91 12.07
C ALA A 253 1.32 -8.38 12.18
N ASP A 254 1.79 -7.73 11.11
CA ASP A 254 2.00 -6.28 11.08
C ASP A 254 0.69 -5.50 11.28
N VAL A 255 -0.38 -5.88 10.58
CA VAL A 255 -1.62 -5.12 10.60
C VAL A 255 -2.32 -5.27 11.95
N VAL A 256 -2.35 -6.48 12.52
CA VAL A 256 -2.91 -6.69 13.85
C VAL A 256 -2.14 -5.91 14.90
N HIS A 257 -0.80 -5.91 14.82
CA HIS A 257 0.03 -5.11 15.73
C HIS A 257 -0.38 -3.64 15.71
N TRP A 258 -0.46 -3.03 14.53
CA TRP A 258 -0.77 -1.61 14.36
C TRP A 258 -2.17 -1.21 14.86
N PHE A 259 -3.15 -2.12 14.83
CA PHE A 259 -4.50 -1.89 15.36
C PHE A 259 -4.63 -2.16 16.87
N VAL A 260 -3.74 -2.96 17.47
CA VAL A 260 -3.77 -3.31 18.91
C VAL A 260 -2.88 -2.38 19.73
N GLU A 261 -1.81 -1.87 19.13
CA GLU A 261 -0.90 -0.92 19.75
C GLU A 261 -1.65 0.37 20.15
N LYS A 262 -1.42 0.82 21.38
CA LYS A 262 -1.98 2.07 21.92
C LYS A 262 -0.85 3.07 22.11
N GLU A 263 -1.13 4.35 21.91
CA GLU A 263 -0.15 5.38 22.27
C GLU A 263 0.13 5.31 23.78
N PRO A 264 1.40 5.30 24.20
CA PRO A 264 1.74 5.51 25.61
C PRO A 264 1.40 6.97 25.96
N PHE A 265 0.32 7.14 26.72
CA PHE A 265 -0.13 8.43 27.26
C PHE A 265 0.97 9.22 27.97
#